data_AF-A0A3D4TQD8-F1
#
_entry.id   AF-A0A3D4TQD8-F1
#
_cell.length_a   1.000
_cell.length_b   1.000
_cell.length_c   1.000
_cell.angle_alpha   90.00
_cell.angle_beta   90.00
_cell.angle_gamma   90.00
#
_symmetry.space_group_name_H-M   'P 1'
#
loop_
_entity.id
_entity.type
_entity.pdbx_description
1 polymer ?
#
loop_
_entity_poly.entity_id
_entity_poly.type
_entity_poly.pdbx_seq_one_letter_code
_entity_poly.pdbx_strand_id
1 'polypeptide(L)'
;MNRIALRVALSVSLIALAGVAHAGTLSLKDAVVQASSIETRYLKAPGAAVTSFTTEYFANGEIMMRWDDQRVLLMCNKAAYLNLPGMKPAVGTLTIEQRQMVAYEAMMAGIGGVAALVGLTGETIEYADDGSELRSMREGSWAYGVEHYEVTSQRLPDGTVRVRARKTETVNKVGPSSPGDTISTDADQAARLAELAPVDSWTELVIQGGPRPQGVDAGMSLKGWVSTVEKKAATVGEARKLHDCK
;
A
#
# COMPACT_ATOMS: atom_id res chain seq x y z
N MET A 1 -67.63 43.42 -10.40
CA MET A 1 -66.53 43.92 -9.54
C MET A 1 -65.72 42.73 -9.04
N ASN A 2 -64.39 42.86 -9.14
CA ASN A 2 -63.30 42.08 -8.57
C ASN A 2 -63.06 40.60 -8.95
N ARG A 3 -62.10 40.47 -9.87
CA ARG A 3 -61.11 39.41 -10.07
C ARG A 3 -60.44 39.01 -8.74
N ILE A 4 -60.08 37.72 -8.60
CA ILE A 4 -58.78 37.26 -8.06
C ILE A 4 -58.51 35.87 -8.67
N ALA A 5 -57.40 35.77 -9.38
CA ALA A 5 -56.80 34.53 -9.88
C ALA A 5 -55.93 33.89 -8.80
N LEU A 6 -55.87 32.56 -8.71
CA LEU A 6 -54.78 31.83 -8.04
C LEU A 6 -54.72 30.40 -8.62
N ARG A 7 -53.87 30.18 -9.63
CA ARG A 7 -52.54 29.54 -9.57
C ARG A 7 -52.57 28.03 -9.35
N VAL A 8 -52.14 27.36 -10.42
CA VAL A 8 -51.66 25.98 -10.56
C VAL A 8 -50.71 25.58 -9.44
N ALA A 9 -50.90 24.38 -8.90
CA ALA A 9 -49.84 23.60 -8.30
C ALA A 9 -50.02 22.13 -8.69
N LEU A 10 -49.26 21.69 -9.70
CA LEU A 10 -49.07 20.27 -10.00
C LEU A 10 -48.06 19.73 -8.98
N SER A 11 -48.51 18.86 -8.08
CA SER A 11 -47.61 18.15 -7.15
C SER A 11 -46.97 16.97 -7.89
N VAL A 12 -45.80 17.20 -8.50
CA VAL A 12 -44.94 16.10 -8.96
C VAL A 12 -44.19 15.59 -7.73
N SER A 13 -44.65 14.48 -7.17
CA SER A 13 -43.91 13.72 -6.18
C SER A 13 -42.69 13.09 -6.86
N LEU A 14 -41.52 13.73 -6.73
CA LEU A 14 -40.24 13.05 -6.94
C LEU A 14 -40.10 12.02 -5.81
N ILE A 15 -40.43 10.77 -6.11
CA ILE A 15 -39.90 9.64 -5.34
C ILE A 15 -38.43 9.60 -5.71
N ALA A 16 -37.58 10.19 -4.87
CA ALA A 16 -36.17 9.89 -4.88
C ALA A 16 -36.05 8.40 -4.53
N LEU A 17 -35.83 7.57 -5.55
CA LEU A 17 -35.23 6.26 -5.36
C LEU A 17 -33.82 6.51 -4.81
N ALA A 18 -33.72 6.69 -3.50
CA ALA A 18 -32.51 6.39 -2.78
C ALA A 18 -32.31 4.89 -2.97
N GLY A 19 -31.61 4.52 -4.06
CA GLY A 19 -31.11 3.17 -4.23
C GLY A 19 -30.34 2.88 -2.96
N VAL A 20 -30.79 1.86 -2.23
CA VAL A 20 -30.05 1.38 -1.06
C VAL A 20 -28.72 0.90 -1.63
N ALA A 21 -27.67 1.71 -1.47
CA ALA A 21 -26.32 1.34 -1.86
C ALA A 21 -26.01 0.05 -1.10
N HIS A 22 -26.00 -1.07 -1.83
CA HIS A 22 -25.65 -2.34 -1.23
C HIS A 22 -24.15 -2.28 -0.93
N ALA A 23 -23.81 -2.62 0.31
CA ALA A 23 -22.44 -2.76 0.74
C ALA A 23 -22.04 -4.23 0.59
N GLY A 24 -21.06 -4.49 -0.26
CA GLY A 24 -20.40 -5.78 -0.37
C GLY A 24 -19.23 -5.90 0.62
N THR A 25 -18.76 -7.13 0.84
CA THR A 25 -17.56 -7.42 1.64
C THR A 25 -16.48 -8.07 0.78
N LEU A 26 -15.22 -7.79 1.10
CA LEU A 26 -14.04 -8.32 0.40
C LEU A 26 -12.95 -8.72 1.39
N SER A 27 -12.39 -9.91 1.21
CA SER A 27 -11.15 -10.35 1.87
C SER A 27 -9.94 -9.62 1.28
N LEU A 28 -9.28 -8.78 2.06
CA LEU A 28 -8.05 -8.10 1.64
C LEU A 28 -6.91 -9.07 1.37
N LYS A 29 -6.83 -10.13 2.18
CA LYS A 29 -5.84 -11.18 1.99
C LYS A 29 -6.00 -11.85 0.63
N ASP A 30 -7.22 -12.19 0.24
CA ASP A 30 -7.46 -12.85 -1.06
C ASP A 30 -7.21 -11.87 -2.22
N ALA A 31 -7.61 -10.60 -2.06
CA ALA A 31 -7.33 -9.56 -3.05
C ALA A 31 -5.81 -9.40 -3.27
N VAL A 32 -5.01 -9.39 -2.20
CA VAL A 32 -3.54 -9.32 -2.26
C VAL A 32 -2.96 -10.58 -2.92
N VAL A 33 -3.41 -11.77 -2.54
CA VAL A 33 -2.92 -13.05 -3.09
C VAL A 33 -3.21 -13.17 -4.59
N GLN A 34 -4.35 -12.66 -5.04
CA GLN A 34 -4.78 -12.70 -6.44
C GLN A 34 -4.34 -11.48 -7.26
N ALA A 35 -3.67 -10.51 -6.63
CA ALA A 35 -3.29 -9.27 -7.29
C ALA A 35 -2.37 -9.53 -8.50
N SER A 36 -2.58 -8.74 -9.54
CA SER A 36 -1.64 -8.53 -10.63
C SER A 36 -0.65 -7.40 -10.31
N SER A 37 -1.09 -6.40 -9.55
CA SER A 37 -0.26 -5.32 -9.04
C SER A 37 -0.77 -4.81 -7.69
N ILE A 38 0.15 -4.42 -6.81
CA ILE A 38 -0.15 -3.73 -5.56
C ILE A 38 0.74 -2.49 -5.49
N GLU A 39 0.13 -1.32 -5.43
CA GLU A 39 0.82 -0.07 -5.14
C GLU A 39 0.53 0.35 -3.71
N THR A 40 1.57 0.47 -2.89
CA THR A 40 1.50 1.14 -1.59
C THR A 40 1.91 2.59 -1.78
N ARG A 41 1.01 3.52 -1.51
CA ARG A 41 1.28 4.96 -1.46
C ARG A 41 1.35 5.42 -0.02
N TYR A 42 2.24 6.35 0.27
CA TYR A 42 2.43 6.85 1.62
C TYR A 42 2.71 8.34 1.62
N LEU A 43 2.03 9.06 2.51
CA LEU A 43 2.35 10.44 2.87
C LEU A 43 2.86 10.46 4.31
N LYS A 44 4.14 10.81 4.45
CA LYS A 44 4.80 10.83 5.76
C LYS A 44 4.27 11.91 6.69
N ALA A 45 3.96 13.08 6.14
CA ALA A 45 3.50 14.24 6.88
C ALA A 45 2.76 15.21 5.95
N PRO A 46 1.90 16.09 6.49
CA PRO A 46 1.33 17.20 5.72
C PRO A 46 2.41 17.99 4.98
N GLY A 47 2.19 18.22 3.69
CA GLY A 47 3.13 18.95 2.83
C GLY A 47 4.34 18.15 2.33
N ALA A 48 4.52 16.90 2.75
CA ALA A 48 5.52 16.01 2.15
C ALA A 48 5.09 15.54 0.75
N ALA A 49 6.05 15.06 -0.04
CA ALA A 49 5.73 14.34 -1.27
C ALA A 49 5.13 12.96 -0.94
N VAL A 50 4.17 12.53 -1.75
CA VAL A 50 3.66 11.15 -1.69
C VAL A 50 4.72 10.24 -2.30
N THR A 51 5.15 9.22 -1.54
CA THR A 51 6.01 8.15 -2.04
C THR A 51 5.16 6.95 -2.43
N SER A 52 5.67 6.14 -3.36
CA SER A 52 4.97 4.93 -3.79
C SER A 52 5.94 3.76 -3.94
N PHE A 53 5.45 2.56 -3.62
CA PHE A 53 6.12 1.30 -3.85
C PHE A 53 5.14 0.37 -4.58
N THR A 54 5.49 -0.02 -5.80
CA THR A 54 4.67 -0.92 -6.63
C THR A 54 5.28 -2.31 -6.67
N THR A 55 4.48 -3.33 -6.41
CA THR A 55 4.82 -4.74 -6.62
C THR A 55 3.92 -5.31 -7.71
N GLU A 56 4.50 -5.69 -8.84
CA GLU A 56 3.81 -6.30 -9.97
C GLU A 56 4.13 -7.80 -10.00
N TYR A 57 3.09 -8.62 -10.16
CA TYR A 57 3.18 -10.08 -10.14
C TYR A 57 2.89 -10.65 -11.52
N PHE A 58 3.76 -11.51 -12.01
CA PHE A 58 3.64 -12.13 -13.33
C PHE A 58 3.20 -13.60 -13.23
N ALA A 59 2.55 -14.10 -14.29
CA ALA A 59 2.04 -15.46 -14.34
C ALA A 59 3.17 -16.52 -14.32
N ASN A 60 4.35 -16.19 -14.86
CA ASN A 60 5.52 -17.05 -14.81
C ASN A 60 6.28 -17.03 -13.46
N GLY A 61 5.75 -16.34 -12.44
CA GLY A 61 6.33 -16.27 -11.10
C GLY A 61 7.39 -15.19 -10.91
N GLU A 62 7.65 -14.37 -11.91
CA GLU A 62 8.44 -13.15 -11.74
C GLU A 62 7.70 -12.12 -10.87
N ILE A 63 8.47 -11.29 -10.19
CA ILE A 63 7.95 -10.14 -9.43
C ILE A 63 8.81 -8.94 -9.75
N MET A 64 8.18 -7.83 -10.12
CA MET A 64 8.87 -6.54 -10.33
C MET A 64 8.45 -5.56 -9.25
N MET A 65 9.41 -5.11 -8.46
CA MET A 65 9.24 -4.10 -7.42
C MET A 65 9.83 -2.77 -7.90
N ARG A 66 9.12 -1.67 -7.67
CA ARG A 66 9.52 -0.33 -8.13
C ARG A 66 9.19 0.73 -7.09
N TRP A 67 10.13 1.64 -6.85
CA TRP A 67 9.93 2.85 -6.05
C TRP A 67 10.89 3.92 -6.57
N ASP A 68 10.43 5.17 -6.65
CA ASP A 68 11.19 6.25 -7.28
C ASP A 68 11.74 5.85 -8.67
N ASP A 69 13.06 5.90 -8.87
CA ASP A 69 13.76 5.40 -10.06
C ASP A 69 14.39 4.01 -9.86
N GLN A 70 14.19 3.41 -8.69
CA GLN A 70 14.75 2.13 -8.26
C GLN A 70 13.83 0.95 -8.56
N ARG A 71 14.44 -0.18 -8.94
CA ARG A 71 13.73 -1.38 -9.37
C ARG A 71 14.44 -2.65 -8.94
N VAL A 72 13.66 -3.65 -8.57
CA VAL A 72 14.13 -5.01 -8.31
C VAL A 72 13.27 -5.98 -9.10
N LEU A 73 13.92 -6.80 -9.93
CA LEU A 73 13.30 -7.90 -10.64
C LEU A 73 13.67 -9.21 -9.94
N LEU A 74 12.70 -9.85 -9.31
CA LEU A 74 12.83 -11.20 -8.76
C LEU A 74 12.43 -12.22 -9.83
N MET A 75 13.32 -13.17 -10.10
CA MET A 75 13.07 -14.30 -10.97
C MET A 75 12.35 -15.42 -10.22
N CYS A 76 11.69 -16.32 -10.95
CA CYS A 76 10.92 -17.44 -10.41
C CYS A 76 11.69 -18.33 -9.40
N ASN A 77 13.03 -18.43 -9.53
CA ASN A 77 13.92 -19.25 -8.70
C ASN A 77 14.73 -18.41 -7.69
N LYS A 78 14.19 -17.26 -7.25
CA LYS A 78 14.75 -16.39 -6.20
C LYS A 78 16.09 -15.69 -6.53
N ALA A 79 16.60 -15.81 -7.76
CA ALA A 79 17.61 -14.88 -8.26
C ALA A 79 16.96 -13.50 -8.47
N ALA A 80 17.70 -12.43 -8.23
CA ALA A 80 17.19 -11.08 -8.44
C ALA A 80 18.20 -10.23 -9.21
N TYR A 81 17.65 -9.23 -9.91
CA TYR A 81 18.40 -8.20 -10.60
C TYR A 81 18.02 -6.85 -10.00
N LEU A 82 19.02 -6.07 -9.62
CA LEU A 82 18.89 -4.82 -8.91
C LEU A 82 19.28 -3.65 -9.82
N ASN A 83 18.36 -2.71 -10.04
CA ASN A 83 18.66 -1.44 -10.69
C ASN A 83 18.33 -0.33 -9.73
N LEU A 84 19.34 0.07 -8.95
CA LEU A 84 19.21 0.96 -7.80
C LEU A 84 20.10 2.21 -7.99
N PRO A 85 19.78 3.08 -8.97
CA PRO A 85 20.50 4.33 -9.14
C PRO A 85 20.45 5.16 -7.85
N GLY A 86 21.53 5.92 -7.59
CA GLY A 86 21.63 6.79 -6.42
C GLY A 86 21.85 6.09 -5.07
N MET A 87 21.74 4.75 -4.99
CA MET A 87 21.99 3.99 -3.76
C MET A 87 23.44 4.16 -3.27
N LYS A 88 23.62 4.26 -1.94
CA LYS A 88 24.93 4.37 -1.28
C LYS A 88 25.09 3.28 -0.20
N PRO A 89 26.17 2.47 -0.25
CA PRO A 89 27.13 2.35 -1.36
C PRO A 89 26.45 1.83 -2.64
N ALA A 90 27.07 2.06 -3.79
CA ALA A 90 26.49 1.63 -5.07
C ALA A 90 26.29 0.11 -5.09
N VAL A 91 25.14 -0.36 -5.59
CA VAL A 91 24.78 -1.79 -5.54
C VAL A 91 25.82 -2.72 -6.18
N GLY A 92 26.55 -2.24 -7.20
CA GLY A 92 27.63 -2.97 -7.86
C GLY A 92 28.88 -3.22 -7.00
N THR A 93 29.09 -2.43 -5.94
CA THR A 93 30.25 -2.60 -5.03
C THR A 93 29.97 -3.53 -3.87
N LEU A 94 28.70 -3.92 -3.68
CA LEU A 94 28.28 -4.83 -2.62
C LEU A 94 28.71 -6.27 -2.90
N THR A 95 28.87 -7.07 -1.83
CA THR A 95 29.00 -8.53 -1.94
C THR A 95 27.69 -9.18 -2.41
N ILE A 96 27.72 -10.45 -2.76
CA ILE A 96 26.53 -11.20 -3.17
C ILE A 96 25.50 -11.24 -2.04
N GLU A 97 25.92 -11.52 -0.82
CA GLU A 97 25.07 -11.61 0.36
C GLU A 97 24.39 -10.27 0.63
N GLN A 98 25.14 -9.16 0.53
CA GLN A 98 24.60 -7.82 0.69
C GLN A 98 23.54 -7.49 -0.38
N ARG A 99 23.75 -7.90 -1.63
CA ARG A 99 22.75 -7.70 -2.69
C ARG A 99 21.50 -8.54 -2.47
N GLN A 100 21.65 -9.76 -1.95
CA GLN A 100 20.51 -10.61 -1.57
C GLN A 100 19.71 -9.97 -0.44
N MET A 101 20.39 -9.37 0.55
CA MET A 101 19.72 -8.62 1.61
C MET A 101 18.95 -7.42 1.07
N VAL A 102 19.50 -6.66 0.12
CA VAL A 102 18.79 -5.55 -0.53
C VAL A 102 17.53 -6.03 -1.28
N ALA A 103 17.62 -7.17 -1.98
CA ALA A 103 16.45 -7.76 -2.63
C ALA A 103 15.37 -8.20 -1.62
N TYR A 104 15.81 -8.76 -0.50
CA TYR A 104 14.92 -9.15 0.60
C TYR A 104 14.25 -7.95 1.26
N GLU A 105 15.00 -6.86 1.50
CA GLU A 105 14.47 -5.61 2.04
C GLU A 105 13.39 -5.01 1.11
N ALA A 106 13.61 -5.02 -0.20
CA ALA A 106 12.60 -4.60 -1.17
C ALA A 106 11.32 -5.45 -1.07
N MET A 107 11.46 -6.78 -0.97
CA MET A 107 10.32 -7.69 -0.78
C MET A 107 9.57 -7.39 0.53
N MET A 108 10.30 -7.16 1.62
CA MET A 108 9.71 -6.83 2.92
C MET A 108 9.03 -5.45 2.91
N ALA A 109 9.55 -4.47 2.17
CA ALA A 109 8.91 -3.17 2.00
C ALA A 109 7.53 -3.30 1.32
N GLY A 110 7.43 -4.12 0.27
CA GLY A 110 6.16 -4.41 -0.40
C GLY A 110 5.14 -5.09 0.53
N ILE A 111 5.57 -6.07 1.33
CA ILE A 111 4.70 -6.80 2.27
C ILE A 111 4.33 -5.93 3.48
N GLY A 112 5.26 -5.11 3.97
CA GLY A 112 5.07 -4.30 5.18
C GLY A 112 3.95 -3.27 5.03
N GLY A 113 3.84 -2.63 3.85
CA GLY A 113 2.73 -1.72 3.55
C GLY A 113 1.36 -2.39 3.60
N VAL A 114 1.28 -3.61 3.04
CA VAL A 114 0.07 -4.43 3.09
C VAL A 114 -0.27 -4.83 4.53
N ALA A 115 0.71 -5.35 5.26
CA ALA A 115 0.53 -5.83 6.64
C ALA A 115 0.08 -4.72 7.58
N ALA A 116 0.61 -3.49 7.43
CA ALA A 116 0.20 -2.34 8.23
C ALA A 116 -1.30 -2.02 8.07
N LEU A 117 -1.80 -2.03 6.84
CA LEU A 117 -3.21 -1.72 6.56
C LEU A 117 -4.13 -2.89 6.92
N VAL A 118 -3.74 -4.14 6.67
CA VAL A 118 -4.51 -5.32 7.14
C VAL A 118 -4.58 -5.36 8.67
N GLY A 119 -3.49 -5.03 9.37
CA GLY A 119 -3.46 -4.96 10.83
C GLY A 119 -4.43 -3.92 11.41
N LEU A 120 -4.62 -2.79 10.71
CA LEU A 120 -5.54 -1.74 11.13
C LEU A 120 -6.99 -1.99 10.72
N THR A 121 -7.21 -2.52 9.51
CA THR A 121 -8.55 -2.64 8.92
C THR A 121 -9.21 -4.00 9.20
N GLY A 122 -8.42 -5.00 9.56
CA GLY A 122 -8.83 -6.40 9.65
C GLY A 122 -8.67 -7.14 8.32
N GLU A 123 -9.11 -8.40 8.27
CA GLU A 123 -9.00 -9.22 7.06
C GLU A 123 -10.05 -8.88 5.99
N THR A 124 -11.18 -8.29 6.40
CA THR A 124 -12.31 -7.98 5.51
C THR A 124 -12.61 -6.49 5.53
N ILE A 125 -12.86 -5.93 4.35
CA ILE A 125 -13.35 -4.56 4.18
C ILE A 125 -14.74 -4.56 3.55
N GLU A 126 -15.50 -3.52 3.85
CA GLU A 126 -16.74 -3.20 3.15
C GLU A 126 -16.46 -2.28 1.95
N TYR A 127 -17.26 -2.40 0.89
CA TYR A 127 -17.24 -1.48 -0.24
C TYR A 127 -18.66 -1.25 -0.75
N ALA A 128 -18.91 -0.10 -1.36
CA ALA A 128 -20.18 0.17 -2.03
C ALA A 128 -20.17 -0.43 -3.45
N ASP A 129 -21.25 -1.11 -3.83
CA ASP A 129 -21.38 -1.74 -5.16
C ASP A 129 -21.42 -0.73 -6.32
N ASP A 130 -21.76 0.53 -6.03
CA ASP A 130 -21.76 1.63 -7.00
C ASP A 130 -20.37 2.26 -7.21
N GLY A 131 -19.35 1.73 -6.51
CA GLY A 131 -17.98 2.21 -6.57
C GLY A 131 -17.71 3.48 -5.78
N SER A 132 -18.66 3.95 -4.95
CA SER A 132 -18.42 5.06 -4.03
C SER A 132 -17.47 4.67 -2.89
N GLU A 133 -16.80 5.67 -2.30
CA GLU A 133 -15.92 5.46 -1.15
C GLU A 133 -16.76 5.29 0.12
N LEU A 134 -16.51 4.20 0.86
CA LEU A 134 -16.99 4.06 2.23
C LEU A 134 -15.96 4.62 3.19
N ARG A 135 -16.42 5.11 4.35
CA ARG A 135 -15.57 5.67 5.41
C ARG A 135 -15.88 5.02 6.74
N SER A 136 -14.84 4.75 7.52
CA SER A 136 -14.97 4.21 8.86
C SER A 136 -13.85 4.69 9.76
N MET A 137 -14.05 4.64 11.08
CA MET A 137 -13.00 4.92 12.06
C MET A 137 -12.35 3.62 12.53
N ARG A 138 -11.04 3.65 12.74
CA ARG A 138 -10.26 2.54 13.31
C ARG A 138 -9.28 3.07 14.37
N GLU A 139 -8.94 2.20 15.31
CA GLU A 139 -7.93 2.48 16.33
C GLU A 139 -6.72 1.55 16.14
N GLY A 140 -5.52 2.11 16.24
CA GLY A 140 -4.27 1.36 16.37
C GLY A 140 -3.69 1.58 17.75
N SER A 141 -3.13 0.53 18.38
CA SER A 141 -2.45 0.68 19.67
C SER A 141 -0.99 1.08 19.48
N TRP A 142 -0.49 1.94 20.38
CA TRP A 142 0.93 2.24 20.52
C TRP A 142 1.33 2.12 22.00
N ALA A 143 2.63 2.26 22.30
CA ALA A 143 3.20 1.95 23.61
C ALA A 143 2.44 2.55 24.82
N TYR A 144 1.88 3.76 24.68
CA TYR A 144 1.19 4.47 25.79
C TYR A 144 -0.24 4.88 25.47
N GLY A 145 -0.87 4.36 24.42
CA GLY A 145 -2.25 4.72 24.10
C GLY A 145 -2.74 4.24 22.75
N VAL A 146 -3.49 5.10 22.06
CA VAL A 146 -4.10 4.78 20.76
C VAL A 146 -3.85 5.87 19.72
N GLU A 147 -3.79 5.45 18.47
CA GLU A 147 -3.84 6.28 17.27
C GLU A 147 -5.22 6.09 16.63
N HIS A 148 -5.90 7.18 16.28
CA HIS A 148 -7.17 7.12 15.55
C HIS A 148 -6.92 7.33 14.06
N TYR A 149 -7.65 6.57 13.25
CA TYR A 149 -7.56 6.61 11.80
C TYR A 149 -8.94 6.73 11.17
N GLU A 150 -9.06 7.61 10.19
CA GLU A 150 -10.13 7.54 9.18
C GLU A 150 -9.66 6.58 8.09
N VAL A 151 -10.41 5.50 7.90
CA VAL A 151 -10.18 4.51 6.85
C VAL A 151 -11.20 4.69 5.76
N THR A 152 -10.75 4.83 4.52
CA THR A 152 -11.59 4.77 3.33
C THR A 152 -11.36 3.49 2.56
N SER A 153 -12.43 2.90 2.04
CA SER A 153 -12.40 1.72 1.19
C SER A 153 -13.25 1.93 -0.05
N GLN A 154 -12.78 1.40 -1.19
CA GLN A 154 -13.46 1.56 -2.47
C GLN A 154 -13.14 0.37 -3.38
N ARG A 155 -14.14 -0.11 -4.11
CA ARG A 155 -13.93 -1.03 -5.25
C ARG A 155 -14.33 -0.30 -6.53
N LEU A 156 -13.36 -0.04 -7.39
CA LEU A 156 -13.57 0.63 -8.66
C LEU A 156 -14.24 -0.30 -9.69
N PRO A 157 -14.87 0.25 -10.74
CA PRO A 157 -15.57 -0.55 -11.76
C PRO A 157 -14.68 -1.56 -12.51
N ASP A 158 -13.37 -1.30 -12.60
CA ASP A 158 -12.38 -2.21 -13.18
C ASP A 158 -11.96 -3.34 -12.23
N GLY A 159 -12.52 -3.38 -11.02
CA GLY A 159 -12.19 -4.34 -9.97
C GLY A 159 -11.00 -3.93 -9.10
N THR A 160 -10.37 -2.78 -9.35
CA THR A 160 -9.30 -2.26 -8.50
C THR A 160 -9.85 -1.91 -7.12
N VAL A 161 -9.15 -2.34 -6.07
CA VAL A 161 -9.52 -2.08 -4.68
C VAL A 161 -8.59 -1.03 -4.11
N ARG A 162 -9.15 0.00 -3.50
CA ARG A 162 -8.42 1.05 -2.79
C ARG A 162 -8.75 1.01 -1.32
N VAL A 163 -7.73 1.05 -0.47
CA VAL A 163 -7.89 1.20 0.98
C VAL A 163 -6.90 2.23 1.47
N ARG A 164 -7.36 3.31 2.10
CA ARG A 164 -6.51 4.32 2.70
C ARG A 164 -6.80 4.43 4.18
N ALA A 165 -5.75 4.54 4.99
CA ALA A 165 -5.84 4.92 6.39
C ALA A 165 -5.12 6.24 6.60
N ARG A 166 -5.86 7.27 7.03
CA ARG A 166 -5.33 8.59 7.41
C ARG A 166 -5.37 8.72 8.93
N LYS A 167 -4.24 9.04 9.53
CA LYS A 167 -4.16 9.30 10.96
C LYS A 167 -4.87 10.61 11.30
N THR A 168 -5.83 10.56 12.21
CA THR A 168 -6.60 11.73 12.66
C THR A 168 -6.18 12.21 14.03
N GLU A 169 -5.66 11.34 14.88
CA GLU A 169 -5.31 11.68 16.25
C GLU A 169 -4.26 10.74 16.84
N THR A 170 -3.52 11.23 17.84
CA THR A 170 -2.74 10.39 18.76
C THR A 170 -3.17 10.72 20.18
N VAL A 171 -3.58 9.72 20.94
CA VAL A 171 -4.00 9.86 22.33
C VAL A 171 -3.02 9.12 23.23
N ASN A 172 -2.36 9.84 24.14
CA ASN A 172 -1.64 9.24 25.26
C ASN A 172 -2.65 8.96 26.39
N LYS A 173 -2.74 7.70 26.81
CA LYS A 173 -3.64 7.25 27.89
C LYS A 173 -2.92 7.10 29.23
N VAL A 174 -1.59 7.23 29.25
CA VAL A 174 -0.76 7.12 30.46
C VAL A 174 -0.53 8.50 31.05
N GLY A 175 -0.66 8.60 32.38
CA GLY A 175 -0.37 9.82 33.12
C GLY A 175 1.14 10.08 33.30
N PRO A 176 1.50 11.19 33.95
CA PRO A 176 2.90 11.47 34.29
C PRO A 176 3.49 10.35 35.16
N SER A 177 4.77 10.08 34.95
CA SER A 177 5.57 9.16 35.77
C SER A 177 5.75 9.68 37.20
N SER A 178 5.93 8.76 38.16
CA SER A 178 6.20 9.10 39.56
C SER A 178 7.70 9.35 39.80
N PRO A 179 8.06 10.14 40.83
CA PRO A 179 9.46 10.31 41.20
C PRO A 179 10.12 8.97 41.53
N GLY A 180 11.19 8.63 40.80
CA GLY A 180 11.94 7.38 40.98
C GLY A 180 11.59 6.27 40.00
N ASP A 181 10.58 6.46 39.13
CA ASP A 181 10.29 5.50 38.06
C ASP A 181 11.46 5.43 37.07
N THR A 182 11.85 4.21 36.71
CA THR A 182 12.96 3.94 35.76
C THR A 182 12.47 3.38 34.42
N ILE A 183 11.17 3.09 34.29
CA ILE A 183 10.51 2.53 33.10
C ILE A 183 9.27 3.39 32.80
N SER A 184 8.95 3.63 31.52
CA SER A 184 7.80 4.46 31.11
C SER A 184 7.82 5.88 31.67
N THR A 185 9.03 6.43 31.80
CA THR A 185 9.25 7.81 32.24
C THR A 185 8.66 8.80 31.24
N ASP A 186 8.42 10.04 31.65
CA ASP A 186 7.91 11.10 30.75
C ASP A 186 8.81 11.28 29.51
N ALA A 187 10.13 11.09 29.69
CA ALA A 187 11.10 11.13 28.60
C ALA A 187 10.96 9.94 27.63
N ASP A 188 10.73 8.73 28.14
CA ASP A 188 10.46 7.54 27.34
C ASP A 188 9.14 7.70 26.56
N GLN A 189 8.09 8.18 27.24
CA GLN A 189 6.80 8.48 26.60
C GLN A 189 6.94 9.52 25.47
N ALA A 190 7.67 10.61 25.71
CA ALA A 190 7.93 11.63 24.70
C ALA A 190 8.76 11.09 23.52
N ALA A 191 9.76 10.25 23.79
CA ALA A 191 10.57 9.62 22.75
C ALA A 191 9.72 8.69 21.87
N ARG A 192 8.87 7.83 22.47
CA ARG A 192 7.95 6.96 21.71
C ARG A 192 6.91 7.73 20.93
N LEU A 193 6.39 8.81 21.50
CA LEU A 193 5.45 9.69 20.79
C LEU A 193 6.11 10.32 19.55
N ALA A 194 7.39 10.69 19.64
CA ALA A 194 8.15 11.27 18.53
C ALA A 194 8.47 10.27 17.40
N GLU A 195 8.43 8.96 17.68
CA GLU A 195 8.58 7.90 16.67
C GLU A 195 7.31 7.71 15.82
N LEU A 196 6.14 8.16 16.31
CA LEU A 196 4.88 8.00 15.60
C LEU A 196 4.77 8.95 14.40
N ALA A 197 4.06 8.48 13.38
CA ALA A 197 3.72 9.33 12.25
C ALA A 197 2.86 10.52 12.71
N PRO A 198 3.04 11.73 12.16
CA PRO A 198 2.22 12.89 12.53
C PRO A 198 0.75 12.69 12.13
N VAL A 199 -0.14 13.45 12.76
CA VAL A 199 -1.54 13.58 12.30
C VAL A 199 -1.54 14.03 10.82
N ASP A 200 -2.53 13.54 10.08
CA ASP A 200 -2.70 13.71 8.63
C ASP A 200 -1.66 13.00 7.74
N SER A 201 -0.75 12.22 8.33
CA SER A 201 -0.07 11.15 7.61
C SER A 201 -1.07 10.10 7.12
N TRP A 202 -0.78 9.42 6.00
CA TRP A 202 -1.64 8.35 5.50
C TRP A 202 -0.87 7.31 4.69
N THR A 203 -1.42 6.09 4.68
CA THR A 203 -1.01 4.99 3.80
C THR A 203 -2.21 4.56 2.96
N GLU A 204 -2.01 4.27 1.68
CA GLU A 204 -3.02 3.76 0.77
C GLU A 204 -2.50 2.53 0.02
N LEU A 205 -3.30 1.48 -0.04
CA LEU A 205 -3.11 0.36 -0.95
C LEU A 205 -4.01 0.55 -2.16
N VAL A 206 -3.44 0.37 -3.35
CA VAL A 206 -4.16 0.21 -4.61
C VAL A 206 -3.87 -1.19 -5.12
N ILE A 207 -4.86 -2.07 -5.05
CA ILE A 207 -4.76 -3.49 -5.37
C ILE A 207 -5.48 -3.73 -6.69
N GLN A 208 -4.72 -4.03 -7.72
CA GLN A 208 -5.26 -4.39 -9.03
C GLN A 208 -5.40 -5.90 -9.11
N GLY A 209 -6.63 -6.37 -9.29
CA GLY A 209 -6.93 -7.78 -9.54
C GLY A 209 -6.71 -8.16 -11.02
N GLY A 210 -7.33 -9.28 -11.41
CA GLY A 210 -7.37 -9.73 -12.80
C GLY A 210 -6.17 -10.57 -13.24
N PRO A 211 -6.14 -10.99 -14.52
CA PRO A 211 -5.09 -11.85 -15.04
C PRO A 211 -3.71 -11.20 -14.93
N ARG A 212 -2.75 -11.94 -14.36
CA ARG A 212 -1.35 -11.51 -14.33
C ARG A 212 -0.78 -11.44 -15.75
N PRO A 213 0.02 -10.42 -16.10
CA PRO A 213 0.80 -10.44 -17.32
C PRO A 213 1.71 -11.69 -17.35
N GLN A 214 2.00 -12.21 -18.54
CA GLN A 214 2.72 -13.49 -18.65
C GLN A 214 4.13 -13.45 -18.01
N GLY A 215 4.84 -12.34 -18.20
CA GLY A 215 6.19 -12.10 -17.70
C GLY A 215 6.67 -10.73 -18.12
N VAL A 216 7.81 -10.28 -17.60
CA VAL A 216 8.51 -9.11 -18.12
C VAL A 216 8.90 -9.36 -19.58
N ASP A 217 9.01 -8.31 -20.41
CA ASP A 217 9.47 -8.49 -21.80
C ASP A 217 10.83 -9.21 -21.82
N ALA A 218 10.90 -10.33 -22.53
CA ALA A 218 12.12 -11.12 -22.67
C ALA A 218 13.27 -10.32 -23.31
N GLY A 219 12.94 -9.35 -24.17
CA GLY A 219 13.89 -8.45 -24.83
C GLY A 219 14.37 -7.31 -23.93
N MET A 220 13.82 -7.13 -22.73
CA MET A 220 14.23 -6.07 -21.81
C MET A 220 15.71 -6.22 -21.46
N SER A 221 16.47 -5.15 -21.73
CA SER A 221 17.89 -5.09 -21.41
C SER A 221 18.12 -5.06 -19.89
N LEU A 222 19.07 -5.88 -19.44
CA LEU A 222 19.60 -5.88 -18.07
C LEU A 222 20.90 -5.07 -17.94
N LYS A 223 21.22 -4.23 -18.93
CA LYS A 223 22.35 -3.30 -18.83
C LYS A 223 22.15 -2.35 -17.65
N GLY A 224 23.14 -2.26 -16.78
CA GLY A 224 23.08 -1.44 -15.55
C GLY A 224 22.39 -2.14 -14.37
N TRP A 225 21.82 -3.33 -14.57
CA TRP A 225 21.30 -4.15 -13.49
C TRP A 225 22.41 -5.00 -12.87
N VAL A 226 22.33 -5.20 -11.55
CA VAL A 226 23.29 -5.99 -10.78
C VAL A 226 22.62 -7.25 -10.28
N SER A 227 23.18 -8.41 -10.64
CA SER A 227 22.68 -9.72 -10.20
C SER A 227 23.00 -9.96 -8.72
N THR A 228 22.04 -10.58 -8.01
CA THR A 228 22.21 -11.10 -6.65
C THR A 228 22.85 -12.49 -6.60
N VAL A 229 23.29 -13.00 -7.75
CA VAL A 229 24.10 -14.22 -7.86
C VAL A 229 25.30 -13.99 -8.79
N GLU A 230 26.24 -14.92 -8.83
CA GLU A 230 27.44 -14.80 -9.67
C GLU A 230 27.12 -14.69 -11.16
N LYS A 231 26.10 -15.46 -11.59
CA LYS A 231 25.66 -15.52 -12.97
C LYS A 231 25.01 -14.20 -13.41
N LYS A 232 25.37 -13.73 -14.61
CA LYS A 232 24.87 -12.49 -15.22
C LYS A 232 24.18 -12.80 -16.54
N ALA A 233 23.20 -11.98 -16.91
CA ALA A 233 22.46 -12.05 -18.16
C ALA A 233 22.38 -10.65 -18.77
N ALA A 234 22.36 -10.55 -20.11
CA ALA A 234 22.22 -9.28 -20.81
C ALA A 234 20.75 -8.88 -20.99
N THR A 235 19.84 -9.85 -20.99
CA THR A 235 18.39 -9.65 -21.14
C THR A 235 17.60 -10.49 -20.13
N VAL A 236 16.33 -10.14 -19.91
CA VAL A 236 15.42 -10.94 -19.09
C VAL A 236 15.24 -12.35 -19.66
N GLY A 237 15.14 -12.49 -20.98
CA GLY A 237 15.02 -13.81 -21.62
C GLY A 237 16.25 -14.71 -21.38
N GLU A 238 17.45 -14.14 -21.37
CA GLU A 238 18.66 -14.87 -20.97
C GLU A 238 18.66 -15.21 -19.48
N ALA A 239 18.23 -14.28 -18.62
CA ALA A 239 18.11 -14.52 -17.19
C ALA A 239 17.16 -15.70 -16.91
N ARG A 240 16.03 -15.79 -17.62
CA ARG A 240 15.10 -16.92 -17.51
C ARG A 240 15.79 -18.25 -17.80
N LYS A 241 16.46 -18.35 -18.94
CA LYS A 241 17.20 -19.57 -19.34
C LYS A 241 18.26 -19.95 -18.31
N LEU A 242 18.94 -18.95 -17.76
CA LEU A 242 20.06 -19.14 -16.85
C LEU A 242 19.64 -19.58 -15.43
N HIS A 243 18.40 -19.24 -15.03
CA HIS A 243 17.79 -19.60 -13.75
C HIS A 243 16.67 -20.64 -13.88
N ASP A 244 16.58 -21.32 -15.03
CA ASP A 244 15.56 -22.34 -15.32
C ASP A 244 14.11 -21.86 -15.10
N CYS A 245 13.85 -20.59 -15.42
CA CYS A 245 12.50 -20.02 -15.40
C CYS A 245 11.75 -20.27 -16.70
N LYS A 246 10.43 -20.52 -16.56
CA LYS A 246 9.50 -20.73 -17.66
C LYS A 246 9.22 -19.45 -18.45
#